data_AF-Q16LC4-F1
#
_entry.id   AF-Q16LC4-F1
#
_cell.length_a   1.000
_cell.length_b   1.000
_cell.length_c   1.000
_cell.angle_alpha   90.00
_cell.angle_beta   90.00
_cell.angle_gamma   90.00
#
_symmetry.space_group_name_H-M   'P 1'
#
loop_
_entity.id
_entity.type
_entity.pdbx_description
1 polymer ?
#
loop_
_entity_poly.entity_id
_entity_poly.type
_entity_poly.pdbx_seq_one_letter_code
_entity_poly.pdbx_strand_id
1 'polypeptide(L)'
;MVPTQTEHALRVQVVARIEQIVLNLWPAARVEMFGSFRTGLYLPTSDIDLVVIGLWEKLPLRTLENELINRGIAEPMSVRVLDKASVPIVKLTDRETQVKVDISFNMQSGVQSAELIKDFKRKYPVLAKLVLVLKQFLLQRDLNEVFTGGISSYSLILMCISFLQLHPRANQNQTTNLGVLLLEFLELYGRKFNYMKTGISVKNGGRYIPKEELQREMIDGHRPSLLCIEDPLTPGNDIGRSSYGALQVKQAFEYAYIVLMQAVSPLNKFLNDCNRQSILGRIIRVTDEVIEYRKWIKETFESRLKAAQTIVPTILNDPLNPHIPLHLQPQQQQQQVQQHQQIIYNTNSSSNRRRNSLSSVDTSEESMDSDGDSNSVSRDISPTSINRSPELVHDHHGMHHPNGTTGGGGGGPVVVLTSLPAHGHETDNNVINLALAQQQQQQQQQQQQQLLDGINENQMINYNVSTKGFVGDKRFRQGLIEFNVWKLRFN
;
A
#
# COMPACT_ATOMS: atom_id res chain seq x y z
N MET A 1 -1.49 15.48 -13.93
CA MET A 1 -1.59 14.07 -13.46
C MET A 1 -3.03 13.58 -13.29
N VAL A 2 -4.00 14.10 -14.07
CA VAL A 2 -5.28 13.39 -14.27
C VAL A 2 -5.15 12.59 -15.56
N PRO A 3 -5.70 11.36 -15.64
CA PRO A 3 -5.75 10.58 -16.86
C PRO A 3 -6.43 11.33 -18.02
N THR A 4 -5.96 11.12 -19.25
CA THR A 4 -6.64 11.62 -20.45
C THR A 4 -7.87 10.77 -20.80
N GLN A 5 -8.76 11.28 -21.65
CA GLN A 5 -9.88 10.49 -22.19
C GLN A 5 -9.37 9.24 -22.93
N THR A 6 -8.28 9.34 -23.69
CA THR A 6 -7.58 8.22 -24.35
C THR A 6 -7.13 7.16 -23.31
N GLU A 7 -6.44 7.58 -22.26
CA GLU A 7 -5.96 6.70 -21.18
C GLU A 7 -7.09 6.07 -20.36
N HIS A 8 -8.25 6.73 -20.27
CA HIS A 8 -9.45 6.16 -19.65
C HIS A 8 -10.12 5.13 -20.57
N ALA A 9 -10.31 5.46 -21.85
CA ALA A 9 -10.92 4.57 -22.84
C ALA A 9 -10.14 3.26 -23.02
N LEU A 10 -8.80 3.32 -23.05
CA LEU A 10 -7.96 2.13 -23.12
C LEU A 10 -8.12 1.24 -21.88
N ARG A 11 -8.22 1.82 -20.67
CA ARG A 11 -8.53 1.04 -19.46
C ARG A 11 -9.87 0.35 -19.55
N VAL A 12 -10.92 1.03 -20.04
CA VAL A 12 -12.24 0.41 -20.26
C VAL A 12 -12.16 -0.75 -21.28
N GLN A 13 -11.36 -0.62 -22.34
CA GLN A 13 -11.14 -1.69 -23.32
C GLN A 13 -10.35 -2.89 -22.73
N VAL A 14 -9.38 -2.64 -21.85
CA VAL A 14 -8.68 -3.71 -21.10
C VAL A 14 -9.67 -4.46 -20.19
N VAL A 15 -10.51 -3.73 -19.44
CA VAL A 15 -11.55 -4.35 -18.59
C VAL A 15 -12.50 -5.19 -19.42
N ALA A 16 -13.02 -4.69 -20.54
CA ALA A 16 -13.94 -5.44 -21.41
C ALA A 16 -13.31 -6.72 -21.99
N ARG A 17 -12.04 -6.69 -22.40
CA ARG A 17 -11.31 -7.89 -22.88
C ARG A 17 -11.14 -8.94 -21.76
N ILE A 18 -10.79 -8.50 -20.55
CA ILE A 18 -10.65 -9.40 -19.39
C ILE A 18 -12.00 -9.96 -18.94
N GLU A 19 -13.05 -9.12 -18.93
CA GLU A 19 -14.42 -9.54 -18.60
C GLU A 19 -14.94 -10.61 -19.56
N GLN A 20 -14.72 -10.45 -20.87
CA GLN A 20 -15.09 -11.47 -21.85
C GLN A 20 -14.38 -12.81 -21.59
N ILE A 21 -13.11 -12.81 -21.17
CA ILE A 21 -12.36 -14.03 -20.83
C ILE A 21 -12.94 -14.68 -19.57
N VAL A 22 -13.18 -13.88 -18.52
CA VAL A 22 -13.78 -14.36 -17.28
C VAL A 22 -15.15 -14.98 -17.53
N LEU A 23 -15.99 -14.35 -18.34
CA LEU A 23 -17.32 -14.88 -18.70
C LEU A 23 -17.26 -16.11 -19.60
N ASN A 24 -16.24 -16.24 -20.46
CA ASN A 24 -16.01 -17.45 -21.25
C ASN A 24 -15.58 -18.65 -20.37
N LEU A 25 -14.77 -18.41 -19.33
CA LEU A 25 -14.36 -19.44 -18.36
C LEU A 25 -15.51 -19.78 -17.38
N TRP A 26 -16.19 -18.76 -16.88
CA TRP A 26 -17.17 -18.84 -15.81
C TRP A 26 -18.40 -17.97 -16.12
N PRO A 27 -19.37 -18.48 -16.92
CA PRO A 27 -20.52 -17.69 -17.38
C PRO A 27 -21.43 -17.13 -16.27
N ALA A 28 -21.37 -17.71 -15.07
CA ALA A 28 -22.11 -17.24 -13.89
C ALA A 28 -21.31 -16.26 -13.00
N ALA A 29 -20.07 -15.94 -13.35
CA ALA A 29 -19.27 -14.97 -12.63
C ALA A 29 -19.65 -13.53 -13.02
N ARG A 30 -19.33 -12.56 -12.15
CA ARG A 30 -19.43 -11.13 -12.46
C ARG A 30 -18.08 -10.48 -12.26
N VAL A 31 -17.65 -9.64 -13.21
CA VAL A 31 -16.48 -8.78 -13.04
C VAL A 31 -16.94 -7.40 -12.55
N GLU A 32 -16.31 -6.89 -11.50
CA GLU A 32 -16.49 -5.50 -11.08
C GLU A 32 -15.14 -4.80 -10.95
N MET A 33 -15.07 -3.55 -11.40
CA MET A 33 -13.97 -2.66 -11.06
C MET A 33 -14.13 -2.19 -9.61
N PHE A 34 -13.04 -1.96 -8.89
CA PHE A 34 -13.06 -1.35 -7.57
C PHE A 34 -11.99 -0.25 -7.43
N GLY A 35 -11.65 0.08 -6.19
CA GLY A 35 -10.47 0.86 -5.85
C GLY A 35 -10.37 2.23 -6.51
N SER A 36 -9.20 2.54 -7.04
CA SER A 36 -8.90 3.90 -7.51
C SER A 36 -9.58 4.25 -8.84
N PHE A 37 -9.86 3.25 -9.67
CA PHE A 37 -10.57 3.42 -10.94
C PHE A 37 -12.06 3.73 -10.71
N ARG A 38 -12.76 2.96 -9.86
CA ARG A 38 -14.20 3.18 -9.55
C ARG A 38 -14.47 4.51 -8.83
N THR A 39 -13.48 5.04 -8.11
CA THR A 39 -13.57 6.35 -7.43
C THR A 39 -13.17 7.53 -8.31
N GLY A 40 -12.54 7.30 -9.48
CA GLY A 40 -11.94 8.38 -10.29
C GLY A 40 -10.76 9.09 -9.59
N LEU A 41 -10.05 8.39 -8.69
CA LEU A 41 -8.89 8.90 -7.92
C LEU A 41 -7.62 8.09 -8.25
N TYR A 42 -7.44 7.80 -9.54
CA TYR A 42 -6.32 7.06 -10.09
C TYR A 42 -5.38 8.00 -10.87
N LEU A 43 -4.08 7.68 -10.84
CA LEU A 43 -3.06 8.38 -11.61
C LEU A 43 -2.94 7.75 -13.01
N PRO A 44 -2.31 8.42 -13.99
CA PRO A 44 -2.10 7.88 -15.33
C PRO A 44 -1.38 6.53 -15.39
N THR A 45 -0.57 6.22 -14.37
CA THR A 45 0.16 4.96 -14.19
C THR A 45 -0.43 4.07 -13.10
N SER A 46 -1.57 4.41 -12.52
CA SER A 46 -2.25 3.52 -11.57
C SER A 46 -2.84 2.30 -12.29
N ASP A 47 -2.65 1.16 -11.64
CA ASP A 47 -3.19 -0.15 -11.96
C ASP A 47 -4.74 -0.13 -11.97
N ILE A 48 -5.35 -1.08 -12.68
CA ILE A 48 -6.80 -1.33 -12.61
C ILE A 48 -7.06 -2.40 -11.54
N ASP A 49 -7.86 -2.05 -10.54
CA ASP A 49 -8.35 -2.96 -9.52
C ASP A 49 -9.62 -3.71 -10.01
N LEU A 50 -9.56 -5.03 -10.23
CA LEU A 50 -10.69 -5.87 -10.65
C LEU A 50 -11.03 -6.96 -9.62
N VAL A 51 -12.31 -7.18 -9.35
CA VAL A 51 -12.80 -8.30 -8.55
C VAL A 51 -13.68 -9.21 -9.40
N VAL A 52 -13.37 -10.51 -9.39
CA VAL A 52 -14.18 -11.56 -9.99
C VAL A 52 -15.04 -12.18 -8.88
N ILE A 53 -16.35 -12.01 -8.99
CA ILE A 53 -17.35 -12.48 -8.04
C ILE A 53 -17.97 -13.76 -8.58
N GLY A 54 -17.99 -14.82 -7.78
CA GLY A 54 -18.58 -16.10 -8.14
C GLY A 54 -18.57 -17.12 -7.00
N LEU A 55 -19.05 -18.32 -7.33
CA LEU A 55 -19.06 -19.46 -6.41
C LEU A 55 -17.79 -20.29 -6.67
N TRP A 56 -16.86 -20.27 -5.74
CA TRP A 56 -15.57 -20.96 -5.84
C TRP A 56 -15.40 -21.92 -4.66
N GLU A 57 -15.20 -23.20 -4.93
CA GLU A 57 -14.71 -24.16 -3.91
C GLU A 57 -13.24 -23.90 -3.59
N LYS A 58 -12.45 -23.56 -4.63
CA LYS A 58 -11.05 -23.13 -4.56
C LYS A 58 -10.86 -21.97 -5.53
N LEU A 59 -10.06 -20.97 -5.16
CA LEU A 59 -9.86 -19.78 -6.00
C LEU A 59 -9.09 -20.15 -7.28
N PRO A 60 -9.64 -19.92 -8.49
CA PRO A 60 -9.08 -20.43 -9.74
C PRO A 60 -7.98 -19.50 -10.33
N LEU A 61 -7.06 -19.03 -9.47
CA LEU A 61 -6.02 -18.04 -9.81
C LEU A 61 -5.16 -18.51 -11.00
N ARG A 62 -4.72 -19.77 -10.98
CA ARG A 62 -3.88 -20.39 -12.03
C ARG A 62 -4.65 -20.65 -13.32
N THR A 63 -5.95 -20.93 -13.25
CA THR A 63 -6.80 -21.05 -14.43
C THR A 63 -6.94 -19.71 -15.15
N LEU A 64 -7.11 -18.62 -14.40
CA LEU A 64 -7.15 -17.27 -14.96
C LEU A 64 -5.81 -16.85 -15.56
N GLU A 65 -4.70 -17.09 -14.86
CA GLU A 65 -3.32 -16.86 -15.36
C GLU A 65 -3.11 -17.53 -16.73
N ASN A 66 -3.39 -18.83 -16.83
CA ASN A 66 -3.23 -19.58 -18.07
C ASN A 66 -4.09 -19.02 -19.22
N GLU A 67 -5.36 -18.69 -18.96
CA GLU A 67 -6.23 -18.20 -20.04
C GLU A 67 -5.87 -16.77 -20.49
N LEU A 68 -5.43 -15.89 -19.58
CA LEU A 68 -4.94 -14.55 -19.93
C LEU A 68 -3.72 -14.62 -20.86
N ILE A 69 -2.84 -15.60 -20.65
CA ILE A 69 -1.69 -15.89 -21.49
C ILE A 69 -2.13 -16.51 -22.83
N ASN A 70 -2.97 -17.55 -22.80
CA ASN A 70 -3.46 -18.25 -24.00
C ASN A 70 -4.20 -17.33 -24.96
N ARG A 71 -4.95 -16.35 -24.44
CA ARG A 71 -5.67 -15.33 -25.22
C ARG A 71 -4.79 -14.16 -25.64
N GLY A 72 -3.53 -14.10 -25.19
CA GLY A 72 -2.61 -13.02 -25.51
C GLY A 72 -2.98 -11.66 -24.93
N ILE A 73 -3.69 -11.63 -23.79
CA ILE A 73 -3.89 -10.38 -23.04
C ILE A 73 -2.59 -9.94 -22.39
N ALA A 74 -1.84 -10.88 -21.83
CA ALA A 74 -0.60 -10.63 -21.12
C ALA A 74 0.51 -11.56 -21.65
N GLU A 75 1.76 -11.10 -21.56
CA GLU A 75 2.91 -11.97 -21.82
C GLU A 75 3.16 -12.88 -20.60
N PRO A 76 3.65 -14.14 -20.79
CA PRO A 76 3.82 -15.08 -19.68
C PRO A 76 4.60 -14.51 -18.48
N MET A 77 5.69 -13.79 -18.74
CA MET A 77 6.54 -13.20 -17.71
C MET A 77 5.93 -11.97 -17.01
N SER A 78 4.85 -11.41 -17.57
CA SER A 78 4.15 -10.25 -17.00
C SER A 78 3.03 -10.62 -16.02
N VAL A 79 2.59 -11.88 -16.02
CA VAL A 79 1.56 -12.38 -15.10
C VAL A 79 2.21 -12.93 -13.83
N ARG A 80 1.67 -12.58 -12.67
CA ARG A 80 2.13 -13.05 -11.35
C ARG A 80 0.96 -13.36 -10.44
N VAL A 81 0.81 -14.63 -10.07
CA VAL A 81 -0.12 -15.07 -9.02
C VAL A 81 0.54 -14.90 -7.65
N LEU A 82 -0.11 -14.14 -6.78
CA LEU A 82 0.26 -13.91 -5.38
C LEU A 82 -0.77 -14.62 -4.48
N ASP A 83 -0.62 -15.94 -4.35
CA ASP A 83 -1.56 -16.84 -3.66
C ASP A 83 -1.40 -16.88 -2.13
N LYS A 84 -0.22 -16.53 -1.60
CA LYS A 84 0.10 -16.53 -0.16
C LYS A 84 -0.28 -15.24 0.59
N ALA A 85 -0.79 -14.22 -0.10
CA ALA A 85 -1.20 -12.96 0.52
C ALA A 85 -2.57 -13.10 1.22
N SER A 86 -2.84 -12.25 2.22
CA SER A 86 -4.14 -12.22 2.92
C SER A 86 -5.34 -11.98 1.99
N VAL A 87 -5.10 -11.37 0.83
CA VAL A 87 -6.02 -11.31 -0.31
C VAL A 87 -5.26 -11.85 -1.52
N PRO A 88 -5.55 -13.07 -1.98
CA PRO A 88 -4.91 -13.63 -3.16
C PRO A 88 -5.27 -12.85 -4.44
N ILE A 89 -4.25 -12.52 -5.24
CA ILE A 89 -4.41 -11.72 -6.47
C ILE A 89 -3.60 -12.27 -7.66
N VAL A 90 -4.11 -12.06 -8.86
CA VAL A 90 -3.40 -12.23 -10.13
C VAL A 90 -3.03 -10.84 -10.65
N LYS A 91 -1.74 -10.49 -10.62
CA LYS A 91 -1.22 -9.27 -11.25
C LYS A 91 -0.88 -9.56 -12.72
N LEU A 92 -1.13 -8.62 -13.62
CA LEU A 92 -0.69 -8.68 -15.01
C LEU A 92 -0.41 -7.29 -15.59
N THR A 93 0.33 -7.24 -16.70
CA THR A 93 0.40 -6.08 -17.59
C THR A 93 -0.27 -6.44 -18.91
N ASP A 94 -1.24 -5.65 -19.36
CA ASP A 94 -1.83 -5.83 -20.69
C ASP A 94 -0.80 -5.55 -21.78
N ARG A 95 -0.59 -6.55 -22.65
CA ARG A 95 0.39 -6.53 -23.74
C ARG A 95 0.16 -5.37 -24.72
N GLU A 96 -1.10 -5.07 -25.04
CA GLU A 96 -1.44 -4.04 -26.03
C GLU A 96 -1.20 -2.61 -25.50
N THR A 97 -1.61 -2.31 -24.27
CA THR A 97 -1.67 -0.93 -23.74
C THR A 97 -0.66 -0.64 -22.62
N GLN A 98 0.09 -1.67 -22.18
CA GLN A 98 0.98 -1.66 -21.01
C GLN A 98 0.30 -1.22 -19.70
N VAL A 99 -1.03 -1.34 -19.64
CA VAL A 99 -1.82 -1.06 -18.43
C VAL A 99 -1.71 -2.24 -17.48
N LYS A 100 -1.29 -1.96 -16.24
CA LYS A 100 -1.25 -2.93 -15.15
C LYS A 100 -2.65 -3.20 -14.60
N VAL A 101 -2.92 -4.44 -14.22
CA VAL A 101 -4.20 -4.90 -13.68
C VAL A 101 -3.95 -5.86 -12.52
N ASP A 102 -4.66 -5.65 -11.41
CA ASP A 102 -4.71 -6.53 -10.26
C ASP A 102 -6.09 -7.18 -10.19
N ILE A 103 -6.16 -8.50 -10.29
CA ILE A 103 -7.41 -9.27 -10.25
C ILE A 103 -7.52 -10.06 -8.94
N SER A 104 -8.53 -9.76 -8.14
CA SER A 104 -8.89 -10.45 -6.90
C SER A 104 -10.18 -11.27 -7.06
N PHE A 105 -10.48 -12.15 -6.11
CA PHE A 105 -11.71 -12.94 -6.11
C PHE A 105 -12.56 -12.65 -4.86
N ASN A 106 -13.88 -12.48 -5.05
CA ASN A 106 -14.90 -12.29 -4.00
C ASN A 106 -14.71 -11.11 -3.00
N MET A 107 -13.79 -10.17 -3.26
CA MET A 107 -13.56 -8.96 -2.46
C MET A 107 -14.62 -7.84 -2.68
N GLN A 108 -15.86 -8.07 -2.25
CA GLN A 108 -16.97 -7.11 -2.47
C GLN A 108 -16.87 -5.78 -1.69
N SER A 109 -16.07 -5.69 -0.62
CA SER A 109 -15.96 -4.49 0.22
C SER A 109 -15.47 -3.25 -0.57
N GLY A 110 -14.64 -3.44 -1.60
CA GLY A 110 -14.14 -2.35 -2.44
C GLY A 110 -15.24 -1.58 -3.20
N VAL A 111 -16.42 -2.17 -3.38
CA VAL A 111 -17.59 -1.54 -4.02
C VAL A 111 -18.20 -0.48 -3.10
N GLN A 112 -18.44 -0.84 -1.83
CA GLN A 112 -19.04 0.05 -0.84
C GLN A 112 -18.11 1.21 -0.50
N SER A 113 -16.81 0.93 -0.32
CA SER A 113 -15.79 1.97 -0.11
C SER A 113 -15.78 2.98 -1.25
N ALA A 114 -15.92 2.53 -2.51
CA ALA A 114 -15.91 3.45 -3.64
C ALA A 114 -17.09 4.42 -3.66
N GLU A 115 -18.29 3.98 -3.27
CA GLU A 115 -19.47 4.87 -3.20
C GLU A 115 -19.35 5.87 -2.04
N LEU A 116 -18.88 5.41 -0.88
CA LEU A 116 -18.56 6.30 0.25
C LEU A 116 -17.57 7.40 -0.15
N ILE A 117 -16.51 7.05 -0.90
CA ILE A 117 -15.55 8.04 -1.39
C ILE A 117 -16.17 8.99 -2.42
N LYS A 118 -17.13 8.55 -3.27
CA LYS A 118 -17.85 9.47 -4.17
C LYS A 118 -18.72 10.46 -3.41
N ASP A 119 -19.41 10.04 -2.36
CA ASP A 119 -20.18 10.95 -1.50
C ASP A 119 -19.27 11.98 -0.82
N PHE A 120 -18.10 11.55 -0.33
CA PHE A 120 -17.09 12.49 0.19
C PHE A 120 -16.51 13.42 -0.89
N LYS A 121 -16.33 12.97 -2.14
CA LYS A 121 -15.96 13.86 -3.27
C LYS A 121 -17.05 14.89 -3.56
N ARG A 122 -18.33 14.50 -3.50
CA ARG A 122 -19.48 15.41 -3.69
C ARG A 122 -19.55 16.45 -2.56
N LYS A 123 -19.32 16.02 -1.32
CA LYS A 123 -19.29 16.88 -0.13
C LYS A 123 -18.06 17.81 -0.07
N TYR A 124 -16.90 17.35 -0.55
CA TYR A 124 -15.65 18.09 -0.52
C TYR A 124 -15.02 18.17 -1.93
N PRO A 125 -15.41 19.14 -2.78
CA PRO A 125 -14.91 19.26 -4.16
C PRO A 125 -13.38 19.44 -4.33
N VAL A 126 -12.68 19.80 -3.25
CA VAL A 126 -11.22 19.89 -3.20
C VAL A 126 -10.51 18.56 -2.94
N LEU A 127 -11.21 17.55 -2.41
CA LEU A 127 -10.66 16.25 -2.00
C LEU A 127 -9.89 15.58 -3.14
N ALA A 128 -10.46 15.53 -4.35
CA ALA A 128 -9.84 14.87 -5.48
C ALA A 128 -8.47 15.49 -5.85
N LYS A 129 -8.35 16.82 -5.78
CA LYS A 129 -7.09 17.53 -6.10
C LYS A 129 -6.04 17.29 -5.03
N LEU A 130 -6.43 17.32 -3.75
CA LEU A 130 -5.55 17.04 -2.63
C LEU A 130 -5.04 15.58 -2.65
N VAL A 131 -5.93 14.62 -2.85
CA VAL A 131 -5.60 13.18 -2.93
C VAL A 131 -4.65 12.91 -4.10
N LEU A 132 -4.91 13.41 -5.31
CA LEU A 132 -4.05 13.14 -6.47
C LEU A 132 -2.62 13.69 -6.30
N VAL A 133 -2.48 14.87 -5.67
CA VAL A 133 -1.18 15.46 -5.30
C VAL A 133 -0.45 14.56 -4.30
N LEU A 134 -1.11 14.19 -3.20
CA LEU A 134 -0.49 13.35 -2.16
C LEU A 134 -0.21 11.92 -2.62
N LYS A 135 -1.06 11.35 -3.49
CA LYS A 135 -0.87 10.02 -4.07
C LYS A 135 0.36 10.00 -4.98
N GLN A 136 0.56 11.01 -5.85
CA GLN A 136 1.78 11.14 -6.63
C GLN A 136 3.02 11.34 -5.74
N PHE A 137 2.89 12.14 -4.67
CA PHE A 137 3.96 12.40 -3.71
C PHE A 137 4.45 11.13 -2.99
N LEU A 138 3.54 10.23 -2.60
CA LEU A 138 3.90 8.94 -1.99
C LEU A 138 4.40 7.93 -3.03
N LEU A 139 3.79 7.90 -4.22
CA LEU A 139 4.16 6.98 -5.30
C LEU A 139 5.63 7.12 -5.71
N GLN A 140 6.10 8.34 -5.93
CA GLN A 140 7.50 8.60 -6.32
C GLN A 140 8.54 8.38 -5.20
N ARG A 141 8.12 7.81 -4.06
CA ARG A 141 8.96 7.49 -2.89
C ARG A 141 8.76 6.03 -2.45
N ASP A 142 7.98 5.25 -3.21
CA ASP A 142 7.59 3.87 -2.87
C ASP A 142 6.87 3.73 -1.51
N LEU A 143 6.23 4.83 -1.06
CA LEU A 143 5.51 4.93 0.22
C LEU A 143 3.99 4.67 0.10
N ASN A 144 3.53 4.26 -1.08
CA ASN A 144 2.12 3.96 -1.38
C ASN A 144 1.76 2.46 -1.28
N GLU A 145 2.76 1.60 -1.13
CA GLU A 145 2.59 0.14 -1.10
C GLU A 145 2.53 -0.39 0.34
N VAL A 146 1.44 -1.07 0.70
CA VAL A 146 1.30 -1.65 2.05
C VAL A 146 2.22 -2.85 2.28
N PHE A 147 2.66 -3.52 1.22
CA PHE A 147 3.60 -4.65 1.31
C PHE A 147 4.98 -4.25 1.86
N THR A 148 5.40 -3.00 1.63
CA THR A 148 6.62 -2.42 2.18
C THR A 148 6.37 -1.58 3.45
N GLY A 149 5.13 -1.59 3.97
CA GLY A 149 4.70 -0.82 5.14
C GLY A 149 4.21 0.60 4.85
N GLY A 150 4.10 0.99 3.58
CA GLY A 150 3.55 2.28 3.15
C GLY A 150 2.06 2.48 3.46
N ILE A 151 1.51 3.63 3.04
CA ILE A 151 0.11 3.98 3.27
C ILE A 151 -0.74 3.62 2.05
N SER A 152 -1.80 2.83 2.27
CA SER A 152 -2.72 2.44 1.21
C SER A 152 -3.45 3.65 0.59
N SER A 153 -3.89 3.53 -0.67
CA SER A 153 -4.72 4.58 -1.30
C SER A 153 -5.99 4.90 -0.49
N TYR A 154 -6.61 3.90 0.15
CA TYR A 154 -7.82 4.12 0.97
C TYR A 154 -7.48 4.86 2.27
N SER A 155 -6.44 4.43 2.98
CA SER A 155 -5.91 5.09 4.19
C SER A 155 -5.60 6.57 3.91
N LEU A 156 -4.91 6.88 2.80
CA LEU A 156 -4.60 8.25 2.39
C LEU A 156 -5.86 9.09 2.14
N ILE A 157 -6.86 8.52 1.47
CA ILE A 157 -8.13 9.21 1.21
C ILE A 157 -8.88 9.50 2.53
N LEU A 158 -8.92 8.55 3.47
CA LEU A 158 -9.53 8.73 4.78
C LEU A 158 -8.79 9.80 5.61
N MET A 159 -7.45 9.85 5.57
CA MET A 159 -6.66 10.93 6.19
C MET A 159 -7.00 12.31 5.58
N CYS A 160 -7.19 12.39 4.26
CA CYS A 160 -7.61 13.61 3.57
C CYS A 160 -9.03 14.03 3.96
N ILE A 161 -9.95 13.08 4.07
CA ILE A 161 -11.34 13.33 4.51
C ILE A 161 -11.37 13.83 5.95
N SER A 162 -10.68 13.16 6.87
CA SER A 162 -10.58 13.58 8.28
C SER A 162 -9.99 14.98 8.41
N PHE A 163 -8.93 15.28 7.65
CA PHE A 163 -8.35 16.63 7.60
C PHE A 163 -9.39 17.67 7.15
N LEU A 164 -10.10 17.44 6.03
CA LEU A 164 -11.10 18.37 5.51
C LEU A 164 -12.34 18.49 6.41
N GLN A 165 -12.70 17.44 7.12
CA GLN A 165 -13.78 17.40 8.11
C GLN A 165 -13.48 18.27 9.32
N LEU A 166 -12.27 18.15 9.88
CA LEU A 166 -11.84 18.84 11.09
C LEU A 166 -11.16 20.20 10.80
N HIS A 167 -11.09 20.59 9.53
CA HIS A 167 -10.46 21.84 9.13
C HIS A 167 -11.29 23.06 9.57
N PRO A 168 -10.73 24.08 10.26
CA PRO A 168 -11.50 25.21 10.77
C PRO A 168 -12.25 26.04 9.70
N ARG A 169 -11.80 26.00 8.43
CA ARG A 169 -12.46 26.71 7.31
C ARG A 169 -13.59 25.88 6.67
N ALA A 170 -13.80 24.61 7.05
CA ALA A 170 -14.87 23.77 6.48
C ALA A 170 -16.28 24.35 6.70
N ASN A 171 -16.46 25.15 7.77
CA ASN A 171 -17.72 25.80 8.13
C ASN A 171 -17.75 27.31 7.80
N GLN A 172 -16.77 27.82 7.06
CA GLN A 172 -16.65 29.24 6.72
C GLN A 172 -16.71 29.38 5.20
N ASN A 173 -17.64 30.17 4.68
CA ASN A 173 -17.87 30.39 3.23
C ASN A 173 -16.76 31.24 2.56
N GLN A 174 -15.49 30.91 2.84
CA GLN A 174 -14.30 31.53 2.28
C GLN A 174 -13.86 30.80 1.01
N THR A 175 -13.13 31.50 0.15
CA THR A 175 -12.50 30.91 -1.03
C THR A 175 -11.44 29.88 -0.61
N THR A 176 -11.68 28.61 -0.92
CA THR A 176 -10.80 27.51 -0.49
C THR A 176 -9.47 27.52 -1.25
N ASN A 177 -8.37 27.84 -0.56
CA ASN A 177 -7.03 27.83 -1.13
C ASN A 177 -6.38 26.43 -1.02
N LEU A 178 -6.24 25.75 -2.15
CA LEU A 178 -5.65 24.40 -2.24
C LEU A 178 -4.19 24.31 -1.77
N GLY A 179 -3.39 25.37 -1.98
CA GLY A 179 -2.00 25.41 -1.54
C GLY A 179 -1.88 25.49 -0.02
N VAL A 180 -2.76 26.26 0.60
CA VAL A 180 -2.88 26.36 2.06
C VAL A 180 -3.37 25.03 2.65
N LEU A 181 -4.38 24.39 2.04
CA LEU A 181 -4.83 23.05 2.48
C LEU A 181 -3.74 21.98 2.36
N LEU A 182 -2.94 21.99 1.29
CA LEU A 182 -1.82 21.07 1.14
C LEU A 182 -0.77 21.29 2.23
N LEU A 183 -0.39 22.55 2.49
CA LEU A 183 0.55 22.90 3.56
C LEU A 183 0.03 22.48 4.94
N GLU A 184 -1.23 22.80 5.27
CA GLU A 184 -1.84 22.49 6.56
C GLU A 184 -2.04 20.95 6.74
N PHE A 185 -2.30 20.20 5.67
CA PHE A 185 -2.31 18.72 5.70
C PHE A 185 -0.92 18.15 6.02
N LEU A 186 0.11 18.63 5.30
CA LEU A 186 1.49 18.17 5.48
C LEU A 186 2.05 18.57 6.85
N GLU A 187 1.66 19.72 7.38
CA GLU A 187 2.00 20.14 8.74
C GLU A 187 1.33 19.24 9.78
N LEU A 188 0.04 18.95 9.60
CA LEU A 188 -0.73 18.11 10.52
C LEU A 188 -0.12 16.71 10.60
N TYR A 189 -0.09 15.97 9.49
CA TYR A 189 0.37 14.58 9.49
C TYR A 189 1.90 14.43 9.46
N GLY A 190 2.65 15.49 9.12
CA GLY A 190 4.10 15.49 9.26
C GLY A 190 4.57 15.81 10.68
N ARG A 191 3.89 16.72 11.41
CA ARG A 191 4.46 17.33 12.63
C ARG A 191 3.55 17.31 13.85
N LYS A 192 2.23 17.41 13.69
CA LYS A 192 1.29 17.66 14.81
C LYS A 192 0.46 16.43 15.23
N PHE A 193 0.21 15.49 14.33
CA PHE A 193 -0.63 14.32 14.59
C PHE A 193 0.09 13.32 15.51
N ASN A 194 -0.54 12.94 16.62
CA ASN A 194 0.03 11.99 17.58
C ASN A 194 -0.24 10.55 17.14
N TYR A 195 0.63 10.02 16.27
CA TYR A 195 0.62 8.63 15.82
C TYR A 195 0.73 7.60 16.95
N MET A 196 1.13 7.96 18.18
CA MET A 196 1.21 7.00 19.28
C MET A 196 -0.15 6.79 19.94
N LYS A 197 -0.85 7.89 20.30
CA LYS A 197 -2.06 7.86 21.15
C LYS A 197 -3.37 8.11 20.38
N THR A 198 -3.32 8.59 19.14
CA THR A 198 -4.52 9.04 18.39
C THR A 198 -4.86 8.13 17.21
N GLY A 199 -6.14 7.77 17.09
CA GLY A 199 -6.76 7.17 15.91
C GLY A 199 -7.68 8.14 15.17
N ILE A 200 -7.95 7.85 13.90
CA ILE A 200 -8.75 8.67 12.99
C ILE A 200 -10.12 8.03 12.77
N SER A 201 -11.19 8.80 12.94
CA SER A 201 -12.53 8.44 12.48
C SER A 201 -13.07 9.47 11.50
N VAL A 202 -13.71 9.01 10.41
CA VAL A 202 -14.43 9.87 9.46
C VAL A 202 -15.96 9.82 9.64
N LYS A 203 -16.45 9.02 10.59
CA LYS A 203 -17.89 8.87 10.89
C LYS A 203 -18.45 10.17 11.50
N ASN A 204 -19.73 10.44 11.28
CA ASN A 204 -20.49 11.52 11.94
C ASN A 204 -19.87 12.93 11.85
N GLY A 205 -19.17 13.23 10.75
CA GLY A 205 -18.51 14.52 10.55
C GLY A 205 -17.02 14.55 10.90
N GLY A 206 -16.46 13.43 11.37
CA GLY A 206 -15.04 13.25 11.64
C GLY A 206 -14.66 13.57 13.08
N ARG A 207 -13.74 12.79 13.66
CA ARG A 207 -13.15 13.02 14.99
C ARG A 207 -11.82 12.31 15.15
N TYR A 208 -11.01 12.83 16.07
CA TYR A 208 -9.85 12.12 16.62
C TYR A 208 -10.25 11.40 17.90
N ILE A 209 -9.87 10.13 18.00
CA ILE A 209 -10.28 9.21 19.06
C ILE A 209 -9.03 8.67 19.76
N PRO A 210 -8.99 8.54 21.10
CA PRO A 210 -7.92 7.80 21.78
C PRO A 210 -7.88 6.35 21.29
N LYS A 211 -6.68 5.81 21.05
CA LYS A 211 -6.56 4.42 20.56
C LYS A 211 -7.09 3.39 21.57
N GLU A 212 -7.09 3.74 22.84
CA GLU A 212 -7.63 2.96 23.96
C GLU A 212 -9.17 2.85 23.95
N GLU A 213 -9.86 3.72 23.20
CA GLU A 213 -11.29 3.61 22.91
C GLU A 213 -11.51 2.66 21.73
N LEU A 214 -10.81 2.89 20.61
CA LEU A 214 -10.87 2.03 19.42
C LEU A 214 -10.52 0.57 19.73
N GLN A 215 -9.52 0.32 20.58
CA GLN A 215 -9.12 -1.03 20.98
C GLN A 215 -10.25 -1.85 21.61
N ARG A 216 -11.25 -1.21 22.24
CA ARG A 216 -12.39 -1.91 22.86
C ARG A 216 -13.37 -2.47 21.83
N GLU A 217 -13.39 -1.90 20.63
CA GLU A 217 -14.21 -2.34 19.50
C GLU A 217 -13.44 -3.33 18.59
N MET A 218 -12.12 -3.44 18.74
CA MET A 218 -11.29 -4.37 17.96
C MET A 218 -11.46 -5.82 18.43
N ILE A 219 -11.65 -6.73 17.46
CA ILE A 219 -11.81 -8.16 17.71
C ILE A 219 -10.48 -8.80 18.18
N ASP A 220 -10.57 -9.80 19.06
CA ASP A 220 -9.46 -10.68 19.49
C ASP A 220 -8.17 -9.97 19.93
N GLY A 221 -8.28 -8.97 20.82
CA GLY A 221 -7.13 -8.41 21.53
C GLY A 221 -6.08 -7.70 20.65
N HIS A 222 -6.42 -7.40 19.40
CA HIS A 222 -5.52 -6.73 18.47
C HIS A 222 -5.15 -5.34 19.00
N ARG A 223 -3.85 -5.03 18.99
CA ARG A 223 -3.38 -3.68 19.35
C ARG A 223 -3.67 -2.72 18.19
N PRO A 224 -4.16 -1.50 18.47
CA PRO A 224 -4.26 -0.44 17.48
C PRO A 224 -2.94 -0.22 16.74
N SER A 225 -2.98 -0.11 15.42
CA SER A 225 -1.77 0.08 14.63
C SER A 225 -1.19 1.48 14.82
N LEU A 226 0.03 1.72 14.32
CA LEU A 226 0.69 3.03 14.39
C LEU A 226 -0.17 4.12 13.72
N LEU A 227 -0.62 3.90 12.49
CA LEU A 227 -1.62 4.73 11.81
C LEU A 227 -3.02 4.14 12.04
N CYS A 228 -3.58 4.30 13.22
CA CYS A 228 -4.91 3.73 13.49
C CYS A 228 -6.01 4.54 12.78
N ILE A 229 -6.76 3.90 11.88
CA ILE A 229 -7.90 4.51 11.18
C ILE A 229 -9.10 3.57 11.29
N GLU A 230 -10.16 4.04 11.95
CA GLU A 230 -11.44 3.34 12.06
C GLU A 230 -12.06 3.16 10.67
N ASP A 231 -12.36 1.92 10.28
CA ASP A 231 -13.09 1.65 9.05
C ASP A 231 -14.53 2.21 9.14
N PRO A 232 -14.93 3.13 8.24
CA PRO A 232 -16.30 3.65 8.22
C PRO A 232 -17.36 2.58 7.93
N LEU A 233 -16.99 1.45 7.31
CA LEU A 233 -17.91 0.39 6.88
C LEU A 233 -17.86 -0.86 7.77
N THR A 234 -16.71 -1.16 8.40
CA THR A 234 -16.49 -2.38 9.19
C THR A 234 -16.11 -2.05 10.64
N PRO A 235 -17.05 -2.08 11.61
CA PRO A 235 -16.74 -1.85 13.02
C PRO A 235 -15.60 -2.75 13.53
N GLY A 236 -14.72 -2.20 14.38
CA GLY A 236 -13.55 -2.91 14.92
C GLY A 236 -12.39 -3.15 13.93
N ASN A 237 -12.52 -2.76 12.66
CA ASN A 237 -11.43 -2.88 11.69
C ASN A 237 -10.55 -1.63 11.65
N ASP A 238 -9.22 -1.83 11.72
CA ASP A 238 -8.22 -0.78 11.57
C ASP A 238 -7.63 -0.81 10.15
N ILE A 239 -7.93 0.22 9.36
CA ILE A 239 -7.50 0.35 7.96
C ILE A 239 -6.00 0.60 7.82
N GLY A 240 -5.31 1.11 8.84
CA GLY A 240 -3.86 1.32 8.80
C GLY A 240 -3.03 0.16 9.36
N ARG A 241 -3.66 -0.98 9.68
CA ARG A 241 -2.99 -2.18 10.23
C ARG A 241 -1.75 -2.62 9.44
N SER A 242 -1.78 -2.53 8.11
CA SER A 242 -0.65 -2.88 7.24
C SER A 242 0.36 -1.75 7.00
N SER A 243 0.09 -0.53 7.48
CA SER A 243 0.96 0.64 7.31
C SER A 243 1.97 0.78 8.46
N TYR A 244 2.73 -0.29 8.70
CA TYR A 244 3.74 -0.34 9.77
C TYR A 244 4.91 0.64 9.57
N GLY A 245 5.14 1.11 8.33
CA GLY A 245 6.09 2.16 7.95
C GLY A 245 5.49 3.58 7.96
N ALA A 246 4.42 3.84 8.71
CA ALA A 246 3.79 5.16 8.74
C ALA A 246 4.71 6.29 9.28
N LEU A 247 5.76 5.99 10.05
CA LEU A 247 6.72 7.01 10.50
C LEU A 247 7.59 7.55 9.34
N GLN A 248 7.96 6.70 8.38
CA GLN A 248 8.65 7.11 7.16
C GLN A 248 7.76 8.07 6.35
N VAL A 249 6.45 7.82 6.33
CA VAL A 249 5.48 8.71 5.67
C VAL A 249 5.29 10.03 6.44
N LYS A 250 5.24 10.01 7.78
CA LYS A 250 5.30 11.23 8.61
C LYS A 250 6.53 12.06 8.26
N GLN A 251 7.72 11.45 8.23
CA GLN A 251 8.98 12.13 7.89
C GLN A 251 8.94 12.74 6.47
N ALA A 252 8.40 12.01 5.49
CA ALA A 252 8.22 12.54 4.14
C ALA A 252 7.26 13.75 4.10
N PHE A 253 6.15 13.70 4.83
CA PHE A 253 5.22 14.84 4.94
C PHE A 253 5.86 16.05 5.65
N GLU A 254 6.65 15.83 6.71
CA GLU A 254 7.38 16.89 7.41
C GLU A 254 8.43 17.56 6.49
N TYR A 255 9.20 16.78 5.75
CA TYR A 255 10.12 17.30 4.72
C TYR A 255 9.38 18.14 3.67
N ALA A 256 8.25 17.63 3.15
CA ALA A 256 7.47 18.33 2.14
C ALA A 256 6.88 19.65 2.65
N TYR A 257 6.41 19.68 3.90
CA TYR A 257 5.97 20.90 4.58
C TYR A 257 7.11 21.93 4.65
N ILE A 258 8.30 21.54 5.11
CA ILE A 258 9.46 22.44 5.25
C ILE A 258 9.84 23.03 3.87
N VAL A 259 9.97 22.18 2.84
CA VAL A 259 10.33 22.60 1.48
C VAL A 259 9.31 23.57 0.89
N LEU A 260 8.01 23.28 1.03
CA LEU A 260 6.97 24.16 0.50
C LEU A 260 6.88 25.48 1.29
N MET A 261 6.99 25.45 2.62
CA MET A 261 7.01 26.67 3.45
C MET A 261 8.17 27.60 3.12
N GLN A 262 9.36 27.04 2.88
CA GLN A 262 10.53 27.81 2.41
C GLN A 262 10.30 28.40 1.01
N ALA A 263 9.63 27.66 0.11
CA ALA A 263 9.33 28.11 -1.24
C ALA A 263 8.35 29.30 -1.27
N VAL A 264 7.34 29.33 -0.38
CA VAL A 264 6.32 30.39 -0.31
C VAL A 264 6.66 31.53 0.66
N SER A 265 7.78 31.46 1.37
CA SER A 265 8.19 32.49 2.34
C SER A 265 8.44 33.84 1.64
N PRO A 266 7.79 34.95 2.07
CA PRO A 266 8.03 36.28 1.51
C PRO A 266 9.47 36.78 1.63
N LEU A 267 10.25 36.22 2.57
CA LEU A 267 11.67 36.53 2.76
C LEU A 267 12.56 35.90 1.67
N ASN A 268 12.08 34.84 1.01
CA ASN A 268 12.85 34.08 0.01
C ASN A 268 12.53 34.48 -1.44
N LYS A 269 11.85 35.62 -1.68
CA LYS A 269 11.40 36.06 -3.03
C LYS A 269 12.52 36.11 -4.07
N PHE A 270 13.73 36.49 -3.68
CA PHE A 270 14.89 36.54 -4.59
C PHE A 270 15.50 35.16 -4.90
N LEU A 271 15.27 34.16 -4.04
CA LEU A 271 15.77 32.79 -4.21
C LEU A 271 14.74 31.87 -4.89
N ASN A 272 13.45 32.16 -4.74
CA ASN A 272 12.34 31.33 -5.22
C ASN A 272 11.45 32.09 -6.23
N ASP A 273 11.96 32.36 -7.44
CA ASP A 273 11.12 32.86 -8.53
C ASP A 273 10.13 31.79 -9.00
N CYS A 274 8.90 31.90 -8.54
CA CYS A 274 7.81 30.98 -8.84
C CYS A 274 7.31 31.06 -10.29
N ASN A 275 7.74 32.07 -11.07
CA ASN A 275 7.48 32.13 -12.51
C ASN A 275 8.46 31.26 -13.31
N ARG A 276 9.64 30.96 -12.74
CA ARG A 276 10.66 30.09 -13.35
C ARG A 276 10.63 28.67 -12.79
N GLN A 277 10.25 28.50 -11.53
CA GLN A 277 10.32 27.20 -10.84
C GLN A 277 8.98 26.83 -10.18
N SER A 278 8.41 25.70 -10.60
CA SER A 278 7.21 25.13 -9.98
C SER A 278 7.41 24.91 -8.48
N ILE A 279 6.53 25.51 -7.65
CA ILE A 279 6.49 25.28 -6.20
C ILE A 279 6.26 23.78 -5.92
N LEU A 280 5.26 23.19 -6.59
CA LEU A 280 4.92 21.78 -6.43
C LEU A 280 6.02 20.84 -6.96
N GLY A 281 6.73 21.28 -8.01
CA GLY A 281 7.88 20.59 -8.61
C GLY A 281 9.06 20.36 -7.65
N ARG A 282 9.08 21.03 -6.50
CA ARG A 282 10.09 20.83 -5.44
C ARG A 282 9.83 19.55 -4.63
N ILE A 283 8.58 19.10 -4.51
CA ILE A 283 8.20 17.90 -3.75
C ILE A 283 7.66 16.76 -4.62
N ILE A 284 7.14 17.09 -5.81
CA ILE A 284 6.58 16.15 -6.78
C ILE A 284 7.33 16.22 -8.10
N ARG A 285 7.59 15.07 -8.71
CA ARG A 285 8.14 14.92 -10.05
C ARG A 285 7.29 13.97 -10.88
N VAL A 286 7.40 14.12 -12.19
CA VAL A 286 6.93 13.17 -13.19
C VAL A 286 8.19 12.63 -13.84
N THR A 287 8.34 11.30 -13.95
CA THR A 287 9.51 10.69 -14.58
C THR A 287 9.37 10.75 -16.11
N ASP A 288 10.51 10.72 -16.81
CA ASP A 288 10.51 10.73 -18.28
C ASP A 288 9.76 9.51 -18.84
N GLU A 289 9.89 8.34 -18.22
CA GLU A 289 9.09 7.13 -18.50
C GLU A 289 7.57 7.41 -18.54
N VAL A 290 7.04 8.21 -17.62
CA VAL A 290 5.61 8.58 -17.58
C VAL A 290 5.25 9.53 -18.72
N ILE A 291 6.17 10.43 -19.09
CA ILE A 291 5.97 11.37 -20.20
C ILE A 291 5.99 10.61 -21.53
N GLU A 292 6.97 9.72 -21.71
CA GLU A 292 7.13 8.85 -22.88
C GLU A 292 5.95 7.88 -23.03
N TYR A 293 5.53 7.21 -21.95
CA TYR A 293 4.35 6.35 -21.97
C TYR A 293 3.09 7.11 -22.41
N ARG A 294 2.84 8.30 -21.84
CA ARG A 294 1.68 9.13 -22.22
C ARG A 294 1.76 9.62 -23.67
N LYS A 295 2.96 9.95 -24.15
CA LYS A 295 3.20 10.32 -25.55
C LYS A 295 2.92 9.14 -26.49
N TRP A 296 3.46 7.97 -26.18
CA TRP A 296 3.23 6.73 -26.94
C TRP A 296 1.74 6.35 -27.00
N ILE A 297 1.03 6.42 -25.86
CA ILE A 297 -0.43 6.19 -25.80
C ILE A 297 -1.16 7.15 -26.74
N LYS A 298 -0.78 8.42 -26.74
CA LYS A 298 -1.37 9.43 -27.62
C LYS A 298 -1.12 9.11 -29.10
N GLU A 299 0.14 8.88 -29.47
CA GLU A 299 0.57 8.66 -30.85
C GLU A 299 0.03 7.35 -31.44
N THR A 300 -0.13 6.31 -30.62
CA THR A 300 -0.54 4.97 -31.05
C THR A 300 -2.06 4.78 -31.08
N PHE A 301 -2.80 5.36 -30.12
CA PHE A 301 -4.22 5.04 -29.93
C PHE A 301 -5.19 6.20 -30.17
N GLU A 302 -4.77 7.47 -30.08
CA GLU A 302 -5.72 8.60 -30.10
C GLU A 302 -6.48 8.70 -31.44
N SER A 303 -5.80 8.48 -32.57
CA SER A 303 -6.42 8.49 -33.91
C SER A 303 -7.40 7.32 -34.11
N ARG A 304 -6.98 6.10 -33.74
CA ARG A 304 -7.80 4.87 -33.82
C ARG A 304 -9.07 4.97 -32.95
N LEU A 305 -8.95 5.54 -31.75
CA LEU A 305 -10.10 5.73 -30.85
C LEU A 305 -11.08 6.78 -31.38
N LYS A 306 -10.58 7.91 -31.92
CA LYS A 306 -11.44 8.92 -32.57
C LYS A 306 -12.18 8.35 -33.78
N ALA A 307 -11.51 7.57 -34.63
CA ALA A 307 -12.13 6.91 -35.78
C ALA A 307 -13.24 5.93 -35.34
N ALA A 308 -13.03 5.17 -34.26
CA ALA A 308 -14.04 4.25 -33.72
C ALA A 308 -15.25 4.98 -33.09
N GLN A 309 -15.03 6.16 -32.49
CA GLN A 309 -16.09 6.96 -31.86
C GLN A 309 -17.08 7.56 -32.87
N THR A 310 -16.68 7.74 -34.14
CA THR A 310 -17.60 8.14 -35.24
C THR A 310 -18.73 7.13 -35.49
N ILE A 311 -18.67 5.93 -34.88
CA ILE A 311 -19.62 4.84 -35.09
C ILE A 311 -20.51 4.58 -33.85
N VAL A 312 -20.06 4.90 -32.62
CA VAL A 312 -20.85 4.73 -31.37
C VAL A 312 -20.52 5.82 -30.33
N PRO A 313 -21.50 6.63 -29.85
CA PRO A 313 -21.19 7.81 -29.00
C PRO A 313 -20.84 7.57 -27.51
N THR A 314 -20.94 6.35 -26.96
CA THR A 314 -21.37 6.19 -25.55
C THR A 314 -20.30 5.76 -24.52
N ILE A 315 -18.98 5.87 -24.79
CA ILE A 315 -17.92 5.33 -23.88
C ILE A 315 -16.81 6.35 -23.52
N LEU A 316 -17.10 7.65 -23.55
CA LEU A 316 -16.18 8.70 -23.06
C LEU A 316 -16.79 9.50 -21.89
N ASN A 317 -16.91 8.86 -20.73
CA ASN A 317 -17.27 9.58 -19.50
C ASN A 317 -16.03 10.22 -18.85
N ASP A 318 -16.26 11.30 -18.09
CA ASP A 318 -15.23 12.10 -17.42
C ASP A 318 -14.31 11.22 -16.55
N PRO A 319 -12.97 11.24 -16.72
CA PRO A 319 -12.04 10.51 -15.86
C PRO A 319 -12.21 10.79 -14.35
N LEU A 320 -12.75 11.95 -13.97
CA LEU A 320 -13.06 12.32 -12.58
C LEU A 320 -14.45 11.85 -12.12
N ASN A 321 -15.34 11.44 -13.02
CA ASN A 321 -16.67 10.91 -12.72
C ASN A 321 -17.06 9.73 -13.65
N PRO A 322 -16.38 8.57 -13.53
CA PRO A 322 -16.64 7.41 -14.37
C PRO A 322 -17.94 6.70 -13.97
N HIS A 323 -19.08 7.18 -14.48
CA HIS A 323 -20.31 6.39 -14.53
C HIS A 323 -20.22 5.39 -15.68
N ILE A 324 -19.81 4.16 -15.39
CA ILE A 324 -19.82 3.06 -16.35
C ILE A 324 -21.01 2.15 -16.00
N PRO A 325 -22.08 2.12 -16.82
CA PRO A 325 -23.23 1.24 -16.58
C PRO A 325 -22.92 -0.20 -17.03
N LEU A 326 -22.20 -0.94 -16.17
CA LEU A 326 -21.92 -2.38 -16.34
C LEU A 326 -22.88 -3.24 -15.51
N HIS A 327 -24.20 -3.10 -15.74
CA HIS A 327 -25.14 -4.21 -15.50
C HIS A 327 -26.51 -4.00 -16.14
N LEU A 328 -26.97 -5.01 -16.90
CA LEU A 328 -28.36 -5.24 -17.26
C LEU A 328 -28.67 -6.73 -17.04
N GLN A 329 -28.82 -7.15 -15.78
CA GLN A 329 -29.40 -8.44 -15.38
C GLN A 329 -29.93 -8.40 -13.93
N PRO A 330 -30.88 -9.28 -13.52
CA PRO A 330 -31.78 -9.01 -12.40
C PRO A 330 -31.19 -9.21 -11.00
N GLN A 331 -31.71 -8.44 -10.05
CA GLN A 331 -31.27 -8.38 -8.64
C GLN A 331 -31.44 -9.69 -7.82
N GLN A 332 -32.07 -10.73 -8.36
CA GLN A 332 -32.50 -11.90 -7.58
C GLN A 332 -31.37 -12.82 -7.09
N GLN A 333 -30.18 -12.79 -7.70
CA GLN A 333 -29.04 -13.62 -7.25
C GLN A 333 -28.22 -13.01 -6.11
N GLN A 334 -28.46 -11.76 -5.70
CA GLN A 334 -27.64 -11.07 -4.69
C GLN A 334 -27.77 -11.68 -3.28
N GLN A 335 -28.93 -12.24 -2.92
CA GLN A 335 -29.17 -12.78 -1.57
C GLN A 335 -28.60 -14.18 -1.35
N GLN A 336 -28.63 -15.06 -2.35
CA GLN A 336 -28.13 -16.45 -2.20
C GLN A 336 -26.61 -16.51 -2.02
N VAL A 337 -25.85 -15.65 -2.73
CA VAL A 337 -24.39 -15.61 -2.62
C VAL A 337 -23.94 -15.07 -1.25
N GLN A 338 -24.66 -14.09 -0.68
CA GLN A 338 -24.35 -13.56 0.65
C GLN A 338 -24.54 -14.60 1.77
N GLN A 339 -25.62 -15.40 1.73
CA GLN A 339 -25.87 -16.43 2.73
C GLN A 339 -24.83 -17.56 2.69
N HIS A 340 -24.42 -18.01 1.50
CA HIS A 340 -23.38 -19.06 1.39
C HIS A 340 -22.00 -18.57 1.85
N GLN A 341 -21.65 -17.29 1.66
CA GLN A 341 -20.34 -16.77 2.07
C GLN A 341 -20.20 -16.60 3.59
N GLN A 342 -21.26 -16.25 4.32
CA GLN A 342 -21.23 -16.28 5.79
C GLN A 342 -21.00 -17.70 6.34
N ILE A 343 -21.55 -18.72 5.67
CA ILE A 343 -21.34 -20.12 6.05
C ILE A 343 -19.87 -20.53 5.86
N ILE A 344 -19.24 -20.19 4.72
CA ILE A 344 -17.84 -20.54 4.44
C ILE A 344 -16.84 -19.83 5.39
N TYR A 345 -17.10 -18.56 5.75
CA TYR A 345 -16.26 -17.86 6.73
C TYR A 345 -16.39 -18.47 8.15
N ASN A 346 -17.59 -18.92 8.53
CA ASN A 346 -17.84 -19.55 9.83
C ASN A 346 -17.34 -21.01 9.90
N THR A 347 -17.35 -21.77 8.80
CA THR A 347 -16.78 -23.13 8.80
C THR A 347 -15.26 -23.11 8.88
N ASN A 348 -14.57 -22.23 8.13
CA ASN A 348 -13.11 -22.14 8.20
C ASN A 348 -12.57 -21.68 9.58
N SER A 349 -13.35 -20.91 10.34
CA SER A 349 -13.03 -20.57 11.74
C SER A 349 -13.42 -21.67 12.75
N SER A 350 -14.27 -22.62 12.36
CA SER A 350 -14.68 -23.76 13.19
C SER A 350 -13.79 -25.00 13.03
N SER A 351 -13.14 -25.18 11.87
CA SER A 351 -12.32 -26.37 11.54
C SER A 351 -11.09 -26.58 12.44
N ASN A 352 -10.66 -25.57 13.20
CA ASN A 352 -9.53 -25.68 14.13
C ASN A 352 -9.92 -26.07 15.58
N ARG A 353 -11.13 -26.59 15.83
CA ARG A 353 -11.55 -27.05 17.17
C ARG A 353 -11.89 -28.54 17.26
N ARG A 354 -10.90 -29.27 17.80
CA ARG A 354 -10.97 -30.55 18.57
C ARG A 354 -11.15 -31.87 17.82
N ARG A 355 -10.17 -32.76 18.00
CA ARG A 355 -10.14 -33.92 18.95
C ARG A 355 -8.67 -34.39 19.04
N ASN A 356 -8.14 -34.88 20.17
CA ASN A 356 -8.66 -35.97 21.00
C ASN A 356 -8.76 -35.64 22.50
N SER A 357 -9.66 -36.36 23.17
CA SER A 357 -9.75 -36.57 24.61
C SER A 357 -10.46 -37.91 24.83
N LEU A 358 -10.30 -38.50 26.02
CA LEU A 358 -10.80 -39.81 26.53
C LEU A 358 -9.74 -40.93 26.48
N SER A 359 -9.55 -41.76 27.51
CA SER A 359 -9.96 -41.71 28.94
C SER A 359 -9.39 -42.92 29.71
N SER A 360 -9.55 -42.91 31.05
CA SER A 360 -9.45 -44.05 32.01
C SER A 360 -8.03 -44.54 32.37
N VAL A 361 -7.75 -45.10 33.57
CA VAL A 361 -8.58 -45.52 34.72
C VAL A 361 -7.97 -45.00 36.05
N ASP A 362 -8.76 -44.99 37.13
CA ASP A 362 -8.45 -44.60 38.52
C ASP A 362 -7.66 -45.68 39.33
N THR A 363 -7.25 -45.30 40.56
CA THR A 363 -7.18 -46.07 41.85
C THR A 363 -5.86 -46.05 42.67
N SER A 364 -5.97 -45.44 43.87
CA SER A 364 -5.47 -45.84 45.22
C SER A 364 -3.96 -45.99 45.58
N GLU A 365 -3.51 -45.05 46.42
CA GLU A 365 -2.97 -45.18 47.82
C GLU A 365 -1.75 -46.07 48.21
N GLU A 366 -1.01 -45.55 49.22
CA GLU A 366 0.01 -46.18 50.11
C GLU A 366 1.34 -46.68 49.47
N SER A 367 2.53 -46.65 50.11
CA SER A 367 3.04 -46.05 51.37
C SER A 367 4.58 -46.28 51.48
N MET A 368 5.35 -45.44 52.21
CA MET A 368 6.67 -45.76 52.83
C MET A 368 7.83 -46.19 51.88
N ASP A 369 9.14 -46.23 52.15
CA ASP A 369 10.12 -45.70 53.14
C ASP A 369 11.53 -46.05 52.56
N SER A 370 12.71 -45.58 53.00
CA SER A 370 13.21 -44.47 53.84
C SER A 370 14.75 -44.36 53.59
N ASP A 371 15.40 -43.25 53.98
CA ASP A 371 16.86 -43.05 54.11
C ASP A 371 17.72 -43.16 52.80
N GLY A 372 18.93 -42.59 52.71
CA GLY A 372 19.68 -41.72 53.62
C GLY A 372 21.13 -41.52 53.14
N ASP A 373 21.70 -40.36 53.45
CA ASP A 373 23.13 -40.04 53.57
C ASP A 373 24.19 -40.65 52.62
N SER A 374 24.92 -39.78 51.90
CA SER A 374 26.30 -39.39 52.29
C SER A 374 27.08 -38.64 51.19
N ASN A 375 27.68 -37.50 51.57
CA ASN A 375 29.05 -37.01 51.27
C ASN A 375 29.71 -37.27 49.88
N SER A 376 30.53 -36.39 49.30
CA SER A 376 31.06 -35.02 49.58
C SER A 376 31.93 -34.65 48.33
N VAL A 377 32.45 -33.45 48.02
CA VAL A 377 33.06 -32.35 48.79
C VAL A 377 32.98 -31.05 47.94
N SER A 378 32.82 -29.89 48.61
CA SER A 378 33.37 -28.53 48.35
C SER A 378 34.39 -28.32 47.21
N ARG A 379 34.65 -27.14 46.64
CA ARG A 379 34.18 -25.72 46.69
C ARG A 379 34.82 -25.05 45.43
N ASP A 380 34.14 -24.30 44.57
CA ASP A 380 33.65 -22.91 44.73
C ASP A 380 34.71 -21.82 44.40
N ILE A 381 34.22 -20.69 43.83
CA ILE A 381 34.88 -19.37 43.63
C ILE A 381 35.76 -19.12 42.36
N SER A 382 35.39 -18.05 41.62
CA SER A 382 36.07 -17.40 40.46
C SER A 382 37.11 -16.32 40.93
N PRO A 383 37.62 -15.27 40.21
CA PRO A 383 37.17 -14.60 38.97
C PRO A 383 38.23 -13.98 37.98
N THR A 384 37.74 -13.43 36.85
CA THR A 384 38.18 -12.23 36.08
C THR A 384 39.63 -11.98 35.55
N SER A 385 39.74 -12.03 34.20
CA SER A 385 40.06 -10.90 33.28
C SER A 385 41.50 -10.49 32.81
N ILE A 386 41.54 -9.93 31.57
CA ILE A 386 42.53 -8.98 30.93
C ILE A 386 43.62 -9.52 29.95
N ASN A 387 43.60 -8.98 28.70
CA ASN A 387 44.66 -8.78 27.64
C ASN A 387 45.72 -9.87 27.32
N ARG A 388 46.18 -10.09 26.07
CA ARG A 388 46.83 -9.14 25.12
C ARG A 388 47.16 -9.82 23.75
N SER A 389 47.45 -9.05 22.69
CA SER A 389 48.01 -9.50 21.39
C SER A 389 49.53 -9.83 21.46
N PRO A 390 50.14 -10.49 20.43
CA PRO A 390 50.94 -9.78 19.39
C PRO A 390 50.94 -10.47 17.98
N GLU A 391 50.97 -9.74 16.84
CA GLU A 391 52.11 -9.29 15.95
C GLU A 391 52.50 -10.21 14.75
N LEU A 392 53.16 -9.59 13.76
CA LEU A 392 53.46 -10.03 12.38
C LEU A 392 54.99 -10.11 12.12
N VAL A 393 55.45 -10.94 11.16
CA VAL A 393 56.76 -10.79 10.46
C VAL A 393 56.66 -11.19 8.96
N HIS A 394 57.51 -10.56 8.15
CA HIS A 394 57.77 -10.62 6.68
C HIS A 394 58.12 -12.02 6.07
N ASP A 395 58.31 -12.27 4.75
CA ASP A 395 58.81 -11.54 3.55
C ASP A 395 58.04 -11.93 2.24
N HIS A 396 57.84 -11.13 1.17
CA HIS A 396 58.77 -10.68 0.09
C HIS A 396 59.41 -11.83 -0.77
N HIS A 397 59.54 -11.79 -2.11
CA HIS A 397 59.20 -10.82 -3.18
C HIS A 397 59.25 -11.53 -4.59
N GLY A 398 58.76 -10.92 -5.69
CA GLY A 398 59.19 -11.28 -7.07
C GLY A 398 58.11 -11.45 -8.17
N MET A 399 58.16 -10.62 -9.22
CA MET A 399 57.29 -10.70 -10.42
C MET A 399 58.05 -11.28 -11.65
N HIS A 400 57.33 -11.80 -12.66
CA HIS A 400 57.45 -11.36 -14.08
C HIS A 400 56.44 -12.07 -15.03
N HIS A 401 55.83 -11.28 -15.93
CA HIS A 401 55.20 -11.68 -17.21
C HIS A 401 56.17 -11.26 -18.37
N PRO A 402 56.04 -11.66 -19.68
CA PRO A 402 54.76 -11.79 -20.44
C PRO A 402 54.68 -12.79 -21.65
N ASN A 403 53.52 -12.78 -22.33
CA ASN A 403 53.21 -13.07 -23.77
C ASN A 403 53.54 -14.43 -24.45
N GLY A 404 52.58 -14.91 -25.27
CA GLY A 404 52.83 -15.90 -26.34
C GLY A 404 51.60 -16.63 -26.89
N THR A 405 51.10 -16.25 -28.08
CA THR A 405 50.03 -16.93 -28.85
C THR A 405 50.52 -18.17 -29.64
N THR A 406 49.70 -19.22 -29.79
CA THR A 406 49.63 -20.10 -30.99
C THR A 406 48.51 -21.18 -30.93
N GLY A 407 47.85 -21.45 -32.07
CA GLY A 407 47.25 -22.74 -32.49
C GLY A 407 46.04 -23.33 -31.71
N GLY A 408 45.07 -24.05 -32.30
CA GLY A 408 44.85 -24.39 -33.72
C GLY A 408 44.58 -25.88 -33.96
N GLY A 409 43.30 -26.29 -34.06
CA GLY A 409 42.86 -27.67 -34.34
C GLY A 409 42.78 -28.58 -33.10
N GLY A 410 41.94 -29.62 -33.03
CA GLY A 410 40.92 -30.08 -33.99
C GLY A 410 40.71 -31.60 -33.85
N GLY A 411 39.49 -32.05 -33.52
CA GLY A 411 39.15 -33.49 -33.46
C GLY A 411 38.09 -33.85 -32.42
N GLY A 412 36.95 -34.37 -32.88
CA GLY A 412 36.05 -35.20 -32.05
C GLY A 412 36.61 -36.63 -31.90
N PRO A 413 35.90 -37.56 -31.21
CA PRO A 413 34.51 -37.87 -31.54
C PRO A 413 33.54 -38.00 -30.35
N VAL A 414 32.27 -38.25 -30.68
CA VAL A 414 31.10 -38.37 -29.80
C VAL A 414 30.99 -39.77 -29.16
N VAL A 415 30.60 -39.83 -27.88
CA VAL A 415 29.98 -41.01 -27.23
C VAL A 415 28.77 -40.54 -26.40
N VAL A 416 27.78 -41.41 -26.18
CA VAL A 416 26.36 -41.04 -25.98
C VAL A 416 25.77 -41.58 -24.65
N LEU A 417 24.97 -40.73 -23.99
CA LEU A 417 23.94 -40.98 -22.96
C LEU A 417 24.29 -41.60 -21.57
N THR A 418 23.89 -40.91 -20.51
CA THR A 418 22.85 -41.35 -19.52
C THR A 418 22.41 -40.17 -18.63
N SER A 419 21.32 -40.31 -17.86
CA SER A 419 20.52 -39.20 -17.29
C SER A 419 20.19 -39.34 -15.79
N LEU A 420 19.62 -38.26 -15.20
CA LEU A 420 18.97 -38.11 -13.86
C LEU A 420 19.85 -37.40 -12.77
N PRO A 421 19.28 -36.84 -11.67
CA PRO A 421 18.89 -35.42 -11.67
C PRO A 421 19.39 -34.61 -10.45
N ALA A 422 19.39 -33.27 -10.54
CA ALA A 422 19.69 -32.38 -9.40
C ALA A 422 18.47 -31.50 -9.04
N HIS A 423 17.67 -31.98 -8.08
CA HIS A 423 16.65 -31.17 -7.39
C HIS A 423 17.21 -30.65 -6.06
N GLY A 424 16.93 -29.38 -5.73
CA GLY A 424 17.04 -28.87 -4.35
C GLY A 424 18.14 -27.85 -4.09
N HIS A 425 17.94 -26.59 -4.53
CA HIS A 425 18.69 -25.44 -4.00
C HIS A 425 17.92 -24.09 -3.99
N GLU A 426 16.66 -24.02 -4.46
CA GLU A 426 15.88 -22.76 -4.48
C GLU A 426 14.93 -22.57 -3.29
N THR A 427 14.61 -23.61 -2.51
CA THR A 427 13.74 -23.51 -1.33
C THR A 427 14.43 -22.80 -0.17
N ASP A 428 15.71 -23.11 0.06
CA ASP A 428 16.37 -22.76 1.31
C ASP A 428 16.78 -21.28 1.34
N ASN A 429 17.21 -20.74 0.20
CA ASN A 429 17.47 -19.30 0.04
C ASN A 429 16.24 -18.44 0.35
N ASN A 430 15.03 -18.92 0.02
CA ASN A 430 13.78 -18.20 0.30
C ASN A 430 13.39 -18.26 1.79
N VAL A 431 13.64 -19.39 2.47
CA VAL A 431 13.43 -19.52 3.93
C VAL A 431 14.44 -18.68 4.70
N ILE A 432 15.72 -18.69 4.30
CA ILE A 432 16.78 -17.88 4.89
C ILE A 432 16.46 -16.38 4.76
N ASN A 433 16.05 -15.91 3.58
CA ASN A 433 15.66 -14.51 3.37
C ASN A 433 14.44 -14.11 4.21
N LEU A 434 13.45 -14.99 4.38
CA LEU A 434 12.28 -14.73 5.24
C LEU A 434 12.66 -14.69 6.74
N ALA A 435 13.55 -15.58 7.19
CA ALA A 435 14.06 -15.59 8.56
C ALA A 435 14.89 -14.32 8.87
N LEU A 436 15.76 -13.89 7.94
CA LEU A 436 16.50 -12.63 8.04
C LEU A 436 15.57 -11.41 8.11
N ALA A 437 14.49 -11.38 7.32
CA ALA A 437 13.50 -10.31 7.38
C ALA A 437 12.77 -10.28 8.74
N GLN A 438 12.37 -11.43 9.28
CA GLN A 438 11.75 -11.52 10.61
C GLN A 438 12.73 -11.13 11.73
N GLN A 439 14.00 -11.51 11.62
CA GLN A 439 15.03 -11.16 12.61
C GLN A 439 15.35 -9.66 12.59
N GLN A 440 15.43 -9.03 11.40
CA GLN A 440 15.52 -7.57 11.29
C GLN A 440 14.28 -6.88 11.87
N GLN A 441 13.08 -7.43 11.66
CA GLN A 441 11.85 -6.89 12.21
C GLN A 441 11.84 -6.91 13.76
N GLN A 442 12.34 -7.98 14.38
CA GLN A 442 12.49 -8.05 15.84
C GLN A 442 13.57 -7.08 16.37
N GLN A 443 14.73 -6.97 15.70
CA GLN A 443 15.77 -6.02 16.11
C GLN A 443 15.32 -4.55 15.99
N GLN A 444 14.55 -4.21 14.94
CA GLN A 444 13.97 -2.87 14.80
C GLN A 444 12.91 -2.59 15.87
N GLN A 445 12.09 -3.57 16.27
CA GLN A 445 11.17 -3.42 17.40
C GLN A 445 11.91 -3.18 18.72
N GLN A 446 13.04 -3.86 18.97
CA GLN A 446 13.85 -3.64 20.17
C GLN A 446 14.58 -2.28 20.18
N GLN A 447 15.14 -1.82 19.05
CA GLN A 447 15.68 -0.46 18.94
C GLN A 447 14.59 0.61 19.10
N GLN A 448 13.38 0.36 18.58
CA GLN A 448 12.24 1.25 18.75
C GLN A 448 11.79 1.29 20.23
N GLN A 449 11.89 0.17 20.96
CA GLN A 449 11.66 0.12 22.42
C GLN A 449 12.64 1.03 23.17
N GLN A 450 13.93 1.03 22.81
CA GLN A 450 14.95 1.90 23.43
C GLN A 450 14.77 3.39 23.07
N LEU A 451 14.14 3.69 21.93
CA LEU A 451 13.75 5.06 21.57
C LEU A 451 12.50 5.56 22.32
N LEU A 452 11.69 4.67 22.92
CA LEU A 452 10.52 5.08 23.73
C LEU A 452 10.94 5.72 25.06
N ASP A 453 12.05 5.28 25.66
CA ASP A 453 12.53 5.76 26.96
C ASP A 453 13.18 7.17 26.91
N GLY A 454 13.42 7.71 25.70
CA GLY A 454 14.20 8.94 25.49
C GLY A 454 13.41 10.21 25.15
N ILE A 455 12.08 10.16 25.01
CA ILE A 455 11.30 11.28 24.44
C ILE A 455 10.56 12.07 25.54
N ASN A 456 11.08 13.27 25.82
CA ASN A 456 10.49 14.25 26.74
C ASN A 456 9.06 14.67 26.32
N GLU A 457 8.08 14.56 27.22
CA GLU A 457 6.65 14.71 26.90
C GLU A 457 6.19 16.16 26.57
N ASN A 458 7.02 17.17 26.86
CA ASN A 458 6.62 18.59 26.94
C ASN A 458 6.41 19.36 25.61
N GLN A 459 6.21 18.69 24.46
CA GLN A 459 5.92 19.36 23.18
C GLN A 459 4.73 18.79 22.38
N MET A 460 3.93 17.87 22.93
CA MET A 460 2.74 17.36 22.24
C MET A 460 1.46 18.09 22.68
N ILE A 461 0.83 18.81 21.74
CA ILE A 461 -0.47 19.45 21.95
C ILE A 461 -1.58 18.39 21.78
N ASN A 462 -2.29 18.07 22.88
CA ASN A 462 -3.53 17.29 22.81
C ASN A 462 -4.62 18.09 22.06
N TYR A 463 -4.91 17.69 20.83
CA TYR A 463 -6.05 18.20 20.05
C TYR A 463 -7.38 17.57 20.53
N ASN A 464 -7.75 17.85 21.78
CA ASN A 464 -9.13 17.78 22.27
C ASN A 464 -9.23 18.51 23.62
N VAL A 465 -9.73 19.76 23.57
CA VAL A 465 -10.65 20.43 24.53
C VAL A 465 -10.57 21.95 24.31
N SER A 466 -11.74 22.58 24.19
CA SER A 466 -12.00 24.04 24.19
C SER A 466 -11.63 24.87 22.94
N THR A 467 -12.64 25.50 22.37
CA THR A 467 -12.63 26.34 21.16
C THR A 467 -12.13 27.79 21.40
N LYS A 468 -11.07 27.97 22.20
CA LYS A 468 -10.44 29.29 22.43
C LYS A 468 -8.91 29.21 22.45
N GLY A 469 -8.29 29.36 21.28
CA GLY A 469 -6.82 29.29 21.17
C GLY A 469 -6.18 29.63 19.80
N PHE A 470 -6.88 30.30 18.88
CA PHE A 470 -6.33 30.66 17.56
C PHE A 470 -6.01 32.16 17.43
N VAL A 471 -4.89 32.58 18.02
CA VAL A 471 -4.22 33.85 17.70
C VAL A 471 -2.75 33.59 17.33
N GLY A 472 -2.56 32.86 16.23
CA GLY A 472 -1.25 32.60 15.60
C GLY A 472 -1.15 33.35 14.28
N ASP A 473 -0.57 34.55 14.35
CA ASP A 473 -0.29 35.56 13.32
C ASP A 473 -1.35 35.75 12.19
N LYS A 474 -2.07 36.87 12.26
CA LYS A 474 -2.99 37.32 11.21
C LYS A 474 -2.28 37.99 10.01
N ARG A 475 -1.08 38.55 10.19
CA ARG A 475 -0.40 39.32 9.12
C ARG A 475 0.17 38.41 8.04
N PHE A 476 0.75 37.28 8.40
CA PHE A 476 1.26 36.30 7.43
C PHE A 476 0.12 35.64 6.62
N ARG A 477 -1.04 35.44 7.24
CA ARG A 477 -2.25 34.88 6.59
C ARG A 477 -2.82 35.84 5.53
N GLN A 478 -2.75 37.15 5.77
CA GLN A 478 -3.18 38.17 4.80
C GLN A 478 -2.32 38.13 3.53
N GLY A 479 -0.99 37.99 3.66
CA GLY A 479 -0.07 37.89 2.52
C GLY A 479 -0.32 36.68 1.61
N LEU A 480 -0.78 35.55 2.17
CA LEU A 480 -1.19 34.37 1.38
C LEU A 480 -2.53 34.53 0.63
N ILE A 481 -3.36 35.50 1.03
CA ILE A 481 -4.62 35.83 0.36
C ILE A 481 -4.38 36.82 -0.79
N GLU A 482 -3.40 37.72 -0.66
CA GLU A 482 -3.05 38.70 -1.69
C GLU A 482 -2.22 38.12 -2.86
N PHE A 483 -1.48 37.03 -2.65
CA PHE A 483 -0.68 36.37 -3.71
C PHE A 483 -1.53 35.43 -4.60
N ASN A 484 -2.41 36.04 -5.38
CA ASN A 484 -3.40 35.36 -6.22
C ASN A 484 -2.83 34.87 -7.58
N VAL A 485 -1.74 34.08 -7.57
CA VAL A 485 -1.07 33.58 -8.80
C VAL A 485 -0.79 32.07 -8.73
N TRP A 486 -1.84 31.25 -8.76
CA TRP A 486 -1.72 29.81 -9.06
C TRP A 486 -1.94 29.54 -10.55
N LYS A 487 -0.96 29.89 -11.39
CA LYS A 487 -0.91 29.41 -12.79
C LYS A 487 -0.33 27.99 -12.82
N LEU A 488 -1.21 27.00 -12.67
CA LEU A 488 -0.90 25.61 -13.00
C LEU A 488 -0.81 25.44 -14.54
N ARG A 489 0.31 25.86 -15.13
CA ARG A 489 0.69 25.43 -16.48
C ARG A 489 1.35 24.06 -16.39
N PHE A 490 0.63 23.04 -16.84
CA PHE A 490 1.23 21.82 -17.36
C PHE A 490 1.56 22.11 -18.82
N ASN A 491 2.85 22.19 -19.14
CA ASN A 491 3.35 22.00 -20.51
C ASN A 491 3.66 20.51 -20.68
#